data_AF-A0A536VUA9-F1
#
_entry.id   AF-A0A536VUA9-F1
#
_cell.length_a   1.000
_cell.length_b   1.000
_cell.length_c   1.000
_cell.angle_alpha   90.00
_cell.angle_beta   90.00
_cell.angle_gamma   90.00
#
_symmetry.space_group_name_H-M   'P 1'
#
loop_
_entity.id
_entity.type
_entity.pdbx_description
1 polymer ?
#
loop_
_entity_poly.entity_id
_entity_poly.type
_entity_poly.pdbx_seq_one_letter_code
_entity_poly.pdbx_strand_id
1 'polypeptide(L)'
;MMNNIGPAPAGVIINRPTRIAVSRLFPDLERLAQLDDKLYFGGPVETALVSFLFRTDTPPEHATQVLDGVHFSTNGELLRKLLGRDKPMDGLRIFIGHSGWAPGQLEAEIARGDWALAPAEADTLFDRKSGHPWPEQQAPDSAHRT
;
A
#
# COMPACT_ATOMS: atom_id res chain seq x y z
N MET A 1 -6.57 3.87 -0.46
CA MET A 1 -7.16 4.74 -1.50
C MET A 1 -6.49 6.08 -1.41
N MET A 2 -6.08 6.66 -2.53
CA MET A 2 -5.39 7.95 -2.57
C MET A 2 -6.03 8.85 -3.62
N ASN A 3 -6.84 9.81 -3.19
CA ASN A 3 -7.61 10.68 -4.10
C ASN A 3 -6.86 11.98 -4.46
N ASN A 4 -5.69 12.24 -3.86
CA ASN A 4 -4.97 13.51 -3.97
C ASN A 4 -3.66 13.39 -4.78
N ILE A 5 -3.45 12.28 -5.48
CA ILE A 5 -2.18 11.98 -6.17
C ILE A 5 -2.29 12.15 -7.70
N GLY A 6 -3.51 12.36 -8.22
CA GLY A 6 -3.73 12.57 -9.66
C GLY A 6 -5.18 12.95 -9.99
N PRO A 7 -5.52 13.08 -11.29
CA PRO A 7 -6.84 13.52 -11.75
C PRO A 7 -7.93 12.44 -11.63
N ALA A 8 -7.55 11.19 -11.39
CA ALA A 8 -8.45 10.05 -11.21
C ALA A 8 -8.07 9.28 -9.94
N PRO A 9 -9.03 8.56 -9.30
CA PRO A 9 -8.75 7.80 -8.10
C PRO A 9 -7.69 6.72 -8.34
N ALA A 10 -6.74 6.63 -7.42
CA ALA A 10 -5.69 5.62 -7.42
C ALA A 10 -5.64 4.90 -6.07
N GLY A 11 -5.09 3.69 -6.07
CA GLY A 11 -4.95 2.87 -4.89
C GLY A 11 -3.84 1.84 -5.05
N VAL A 12 -3.49 1.21 -3.93
CA VAL A 12 -2.58 0.05 -3.91
C VAL A 12 -3.24 -1.08 -3.13
N ILE A 13 -3.11 -2.30 -3.63
CA ILE A 13 -3.48 -3.51 -2.89
C ILE A 13 -2.42 -3.76 -1.82
N ILE A 14 -2.82 -3.71 -0.56
CA ILE A 14 -1.89 -3.73 0.58
C ILE A 14 -1.51 -5.13 1.07
N ASN A 15 -2.24 -6.17 0.67
CA ASN A 15 -2.17 -7.52 1.24
C ASN A 15 -1.82 -8.62 0.24
N ARG A 16 -1.21 -8.28 -0.89
CA ARG A 16 -0.76 -9.25 -1.91
C ARG A 16 0.76 -9.25 -2.03
N PRO A 17 1.50 -9.94 -1.15
CA PRO A 17 2.93 -10.10 -1.33
C PRO A 17 3.22 -10.90 -2.61
N THR A 18 4.30 -10.54 -3.30
CA THR A 18 4.78 -11.24 -4.49
C THR A 18 5.89 -12.22 -4.14
N ARG A 19 6.38 -12.96 -5.14
CA ARG A 19 7.61 -13.77 -5.01
C ARG A 19 8.88 -12.98 -5.26
N ILE A 20 8.78 -11.68 -5.56
CA ILE A 20 9.92 -10.84 -5.91
C ILE A 20 10.49 -10.24 -4.62
N ALA A 21 11.76 -10.54 -4.33
CA ALA A 21 12.46 -9.96 -3.18
C ALA A 21 12.79 -8.49 -3.44
N VAL A 22 12.78 -7.67 -2.38
CA VAL A 22 13.17 -6.24 -2.44
C VAL A 22 14.61 -6.09 -2.96
N SER A 23 15.52 -6.98 -2.55
CA SER A 23 16.92 -7.01 -2.99
C SER A 23 17.09 -7.12 -4.50
N ARG A 24 16.10 -7.65 -5.23
CA ARG A 24 16.15 -7.75 -6.69
C ARG A 24 16.03 -6.38 -7.39
N LEU A 25 15.42 -5.39 -6.75
CA LEU A 25 15.32 -4.03 -7.30
C LEU A 25 16.58 -3.18 -7.04
N PHE A 26 17.35 -3.54 -6.01
CA PHE A 26 18.50 -2.78 -5.55
C PHE A 26 19.69 -3.72 -5.32
N PRO A 27 20.22 -4.35 -6.39
CA PRO A 27 21.31 -5.33 -6.27
C PRO A 27 22.61 -4.70 -5.75
N ASP A 28 22.74 -3.38 -5.84
CA ASP A 28 23.85 -2.57 -5.32
C ASP A 28 23.81 -2.40 -3.79
N LEU A 29 22.68 -2.68 -3.15
CA LEU A 29 22.53 -2.60 -1.70
C LEU A 29 22.70 -4.00 -1.07
N GLU A 30 23.95 -4.45 -0.90
CA GLU A 30 24.28 -5.81 -0.42
C GLU A 30 23.59 -6.18 0.90
N ARG A 31 23.36 -5.21 1.80
CA ARG A 31 22.62 -5.41 3.06
C ARG A 31 21.22 -5.99 2.84
N LEU A 32 20.56 -5.65 1.72
CA LEU A 32 19.22 -6.15 1.40
C LEU A 32 19.24 -7.63 0.99
N ALA A 33 20.38 -8.19 0.57
CA ALA A 33 20.47 -9.60 0.18
C ALA A 33 20.15 -10.55 1.34
N GLN A 34 20.32 -10.09 2.58
CA GLN A 34 19.99 -10.85 3.80
C GLN A 34 18.53 -10.69 4.24
N LEU A 35 17.75 -9.83 3.57
CA LEU A 35 16.35 -9.61 3.89
C LEU A 35 15.46 -10.54 3.06
N ASP A 36 14.48 -11.14 3.71
CA ASP A 36 13.47 -11.96 3.01
C ASP A 36 12.25 -11.14 2.55
N ASP A 37 12.26 -9.81 2.77
CA ASP A 37 11.15 -8.93 2.41
C ASP A 37 10.82 -8.96 0.91
N LYS A 38 9.52 -8.99 0.62
CA LYS A 38 8.97 -9.09 -0.73
C LYS A 38 8.32 -7.78 -1.15
N LEU A 39 8.34 -7.53 -2.45
CA LEU A 39 7.49 -6.51 -3.06
C LEU A 39 6.03 -6.95 -2.94
N TYR A 40 5.14 -5.97 -2.82
CA TYR A 40 3.69 -6.17 -2.85
C TYR A 40 3.15 -5.82 -4.24
N PHE A 41 2.17 -6.58 -4.70
CA PHE A 41 1.45 -6.25 -5.93
C PHE A 41 0.44 -5.15 -5.59
N GLY A 42 0.71 -3.92 -6.03
CA GLY A 42 -0.16 -2.77 -5.79
C GLY A 42 -1.36 -2.71 -6.72
N GLY A 43 -1.29 -3.35 -7.88
CA GLY A 43 -2.41 -3.49 -8.81
C GLY A 43 -1.95 -3.67 -10.26
N PRO A 44 -2.89 -3.87 -11.20
CA PRO A 44 -2.59 -4.27 -12.57
C PRO A 44 -2.13 -3.11 -13.46
N VAL A 45 -2.28 -1.87 -13.02
CA VAL A 45 -1.93 -0.68 -13.81
C VAL A 45 -0.47 -0.33 -13.60
N GLU A 46 0.24 -0.06 -14.69
CA GLU A 46 1.66 0.34 -14.68
C GLU A 46 2.53 -0.54 -13.79
N THR A 47 2.56 -1.86 -14.02
CA THR A 47 3.27 -2.82 -13.15
C THR A 47 4.78 -2.59 -13.02
N ALA A 48 5.37 -1.73 -13.87
CA ALA A 48 6.76 -1.28 -13.76
C ALA A 48 6.95 -0.13 -12.75
N LEU A 49 5.87 0.57 -12.36
CA LEU A 49 5.91 1.63 -11.37
C LEU A 49 6.22 1.04 -9.99
N VAL A 50 7.28 1.55 -9.36
CA VAL A 50 7.59 1.27 -7.97
C VAL A 50 7.06 2.41 -7.12
N SER A 51 6.23 2.08 -6.14
CA SER A 51 5.75 3.01 -5.13
C SER A 51 5.96 2.42 -3.74
N PHE A 52 5.88 3.25 -2.71
CA PHE A 52 6.09 2.78 -1.34
C PHE A 52 5.32 3.60 -0.33
N LEU A 53 4.90 2.93 0.74
CA LEU A 53 4.37 3.53 1.95
C LEU A 53 5.42 3.45 3.04
N PHE A 54 5.59 4.52 3.82
CA PHE A 54 6.52 4.53 4.92
C PHE A 54 6.06 5.39 6.10
N ARG A 55 6.52 5.03 7.30
CA ARG A 55 6.31 5.82 8.52
C ARG A 55 7.40 6.87 8.70
N THR A 56 6.99 8.08 9.07
CA THR A 56 7.88 9.15 9.50
C THR A 56 7.08 10.23 10.22
N ASP A 57 7.65 10.80 11.28
CA ASP A 57 7.10 11.98 11.95
C ASP A 57 7.48 13.28 11.22
N THR A 58 8.54 13.22 10.41
CA THR A 58 9.04 14.34 9.62
C THR A 58 8.78 14.08 8.13
N PRO A 59 7.81 14.75 7.49
CA PRO A 59 7.48 14.54 6.08
C PRO A 59 8.60 15.05 5.17
N PRO A 60 9.11 14.23 4.22
CA PRO A 60 10.06 14.68 3.20
C PRO A 60 9.33 15.37 2.02
N GLU A 61 10.04 16.21 1.29
CA GLU A 61 9.53 17.03 0.16
C GLU A 61 8.85 16.22 -0.97
N HIS A 62 9.26 14.97 -1.17
CA HIS A 62 8.76 14.11 -2.25
C HIS A 62 7.81 13.01 -1.76
N ALA A 63 7.08 13.26 -0.68
CA ALA A 63 6.09 12.32 -0.19
C ALA A 63 4.76 13.01 0.13
N THR A 64 3.68 12.29 -0.15
CA THR A 64 2.32 12.72 0.16
C THR A 64 1.84 11.98 1.40
N GLN A 65 1.41 12.71 2.42
CA GLN A 65 0.78 12.08 3.58
C GLN A 65 -0.56 11.45 3.16
N VAL A 66 -0.73 10.17 3.48
CA VAL A 66 -1.95 9.40 3.13
C VAL A 66 -2.73 8.93 4.35
N LEU A 67 -2.06 8.80 5.50
CA LEU A 67 -2.65 8.65 6.84
C LEU A 67 -1.77 9.38 7.85
N ASP A 68 -2.25 9.52 9.08
CA ASP A 68 -1.42 10.07 10.15
C ASP A 68 -0.13 9.26 10.33
N GLY A 69 1.02 9.95 10.31
CA GLY A 69 2.36 9.34 10.33
C GLY A 69 2.73 8.46 9.12
N VAL A 70 1.86 8.28 8.11
CA VAL A 70 2.11 7.40 6.95
C VAL A 70 2.11 8.18 5.64
N HIS A 71 3.17 7.99 4.88
CA HIS A 71 3.44 8.74 3.66
C HIS A 71 3.61 7.81 2.47
N PHE A 72 3.17 8.28 1.30
CA PHE A 72 3.31 7.63 0.01
C PHE A 72 4.33 8.37 -0.85
N SER A 73 5.15 7.63 -1.59
CA SER A 73 6.04 8.22 -2.59
C SER A 73 6.37 7.23 -3.71
N THR A 74 6.78 7.78 -4.85
CA THR A 74 7.37 7.07 -6.00
C THR A 74 8.81 7.53 -6.26
N ASN A 75 9.37 8.38 -5.41
CA ASN A 75 10.71 8.95 -5.59
C ASN A 75 11.78 7.89 -5.26
N GLY A 76 12.55 7.50 -6.29
CA GLY A 76 13.58 6.45 -6.16
C GLY A 76 14.75 6.83 -5.26
N GLU A 77 15.15 8.11 -5.19
CA GLU A 77 16.22 8.56 -4.30
C GLU A 77 15.79 8.48 -2.83
N LEU A 78 14.56 8.89 -2.53
CA LEU A 78 13.97 8.76 -1.21
C LEU A 78 13.91 7.28 -0.80
N LEU A 79 13.45 6.40 -1.68
CA LEU A 79 13.43 4.96 -1.42
C LEU A 79 14.82 4.42 -1.09
N ARG A 80 15.84 4.78 -1.86
CA ARG A 80 17.24 4.40 -1.59
C ARG A 80 17.73 4.91 -0.23
N LYS A 81 17.38 6.14 0.15
CA LYS A 81 17.70 6.70 1.48
C LYS A 81 17.04 5.90 2.61
N LEU A 82 15.78 5.50 2.45
CA LEU A 82 15.06 4.67 3.43
C LEU A 82 15.71 3.27 3.55
N LEU A 83 16.09 2.68 2.41
CA LEU A 83 16.74 1.37 2.36
C LEU A 83 18.17 1.35 2.92
N GLY A 84 18.79 2.52 3.08
CA GLY A 84 20.11 2.66 3.72
C GLY A 84 20.09 2.66 5.26
N ARG A 85 18.91 2.67 5.90
CA ARG A 85 18.76 2.66 7.36
C ARG A 85 19.19 1.31 7.97
N ASP A 86 19.34 1.27 9.30
CA ASP A 86 19.67 0.03 10.02
C ASP A 86 18.55 -1.02 9.99
N LYS A 87 17.30 -0.57 10.06
CA LYS A 87 16.12 -1.41 9.89
C LYS A 87 15.32 -0.90 8.70
N PRO A 88 15.77 -1.15 7.46
CA PRO A 88 15.25 -0.48 6.27
C PRO A 88 13.78 -0.79 5.99
N MET A 89 13.31 -1.98 6.40
CA MET A 89 11.94 -2.43 6.19
C MET A 89 11.00 -2.11 7.35
N ASP A 90 11.51 -1.58 8.47
CA ASP A 90 10.68 -1.21 9.61
C ASP A 90 9.83 0.02 9.26
N GLY A 91 8.51 -0.17 9.24
CA GLY A 91 7.57 0.84 8.78
C GLY A 91 7.73 1.21 7.30
N LEU A 92 8.23 0.32 6.43
CA LEU A 92 8.32 0.51 4.97
C LEU A 92 7.64 -0.65 4.24
N ARG A 93 6.79 -0.34 3.25
CA ARG A 93 6.19 -1.32 2.34
C ARG A 93 6.34 -0.84 0.90
N ILE A 94 6.85 -1.70 0.03
CA ILE A 94 7.16 -1.37 -1.38
C ILE A 94 6.22 -2.14 -2.29
N PHE A 95 5.66 -1.45 -3.27
CA PHE A 95 4.66 -1.94 -4.20
C PHE A 95 5.15 -1.86 -5.64
N ILE A 96 4.69 -2.79 -6.47
CA ILE A 96 4.77 -2.72 -7.94
C ILE A 96 3.37 -2.59 -8.53
N GLY A 97 3.23 -1.64 -9.46
CA GLY A 97 1.92 -1.29 -10.03
C GLY A 97 0.97 -0.65 -9.03
N HIS A 98 -0.20 -0.28 -9.53
CA HIS A 98 -1.27 0.32 -8.75
C HIS A 98 -2.64 -0.09 -9.29
N SER A 99 -3.68 0.17 -8.51
CA SER A 99 -5.07 0.12 -8.95
C SER A 99 -5.50 1.52 -9.36
N GLY A 100 -6.09 1.63 -10.54
CA GLY A 100 -6.65 2.88 -11.04
C GLY A 100 -8.12 2.68 -11.38
N TRP A 101 -8.89 3.75 -11.24
CA TRP A 101 -10.29 3.80 -11.63
C TRP A 101 -10.51 4.90 -12.66
N ALA A 102 -11.34 4.64 -13.66
CA ALA A 102 -11.82 5.69 -14.54
C ALA A 102 -12.69 6.70 -13.74
N PRO A 103 -12.87 7.93 -14.25
CA PRO A 103 -13.72 8.92 -13.57
C PRO A 103 -15.12 8.36 -13.26
N GLY A 104 -15.53 8.41 -12.00
CA GLY A 104 -16.84 7.92 -11.54
C GLY A 104 -16.97 6.40 -11.39
N GLN A 105 -15.97 5.62 -11.83
CA GLN A 105 -16.05 4.15 -11.79
C GLN A 105 -16.05 3.63 -10.36
N LEU A 106 -15.16 4.15 -9.53
CA LEU A 106 -15.03 3.75 -8.14
C LEU A 106 -16.33 4.01 -7.35
N GLU A 107 -16.92 5.19 -7.53
CA GLU A 107 -18.18 5.57 -6.91
C GLU A 107 -19.30 4.64 -7.34
N ALA A 108 -19.33 4.26 -8.62
CA ALA A 108 -20.30 3.30 -9.14
C ALA A 108 -20.10 1.88 -8.57
N GLU A 109 -18.85 1.43 -8.41
CA GLU A 109 -18.53 0.12 -7.80
C GLU A 109 -18.93 0.09 -6.32
N ILE A 110 -18.68 1.17 -5.57
CA ILE A 110 -19.14 1.31 -4.18
C ILE A 110 -20.68 1.29 -4.13
N ALA A 111 -21.36 2.04 -5.00
CA ALA A 111 -22.82 2.08 -5.05
C ALA A 111 -23.47 0.72 -5.41
N ARG A 112 -22.75 -0.11 -6.19
CA ARG A 112 -23.15 -1.50 -6.48
C ARG A 112 -22.89 -2.49 -5.34
N GLY A 113 -22.13 -2.09 -4.32
CA GLY A 113 -21.75 -2.98 -3.23
C GLY A 113 -20.56 -3.88 -3.53
N ASP A 114 -19.75 -3.57 -4.56
CA ASP A 114 -18.54 -4.34 -4.87
C ASP A 114 -17.42 -4.09 -3.86
N TRP A 115 -17.49 -2.96 -3.13
CA TRP A 115 -16.53 -2.57 -2.11
C TRP A 115 -17.20 -2.30 -0.76
N ALA A 116 -16.66 -2.90 0.30
CA ALA A 116 -16.89 -2.46 1.66
C ALA A 116 -15.85 -1.40 2.05
N LEU A 117 -16.31 -0.28 2.61
CA LEU A 117 -15.44 0.80 3.08
C LEU A 117 -15.16 0.64 4.57
N ALA A 118 -13.89 0.77 4.94
CA ALA A 118 -13.45 0.79 6.34
C ALA A 118 -12.44 1.94 6.53
N PRO A 119 -12.40 2.57 7.72
CA PRO A 119 -11.32 3.49 8.08
C PRO A 119 -9.98 2.78 7.97
N ALA A 120 -8.98 3.48 7.43
CA ALA A 120 -7.63 2.94 7.32
C ALA A 120 -6.83 3.25 8.59
N GLU A 121 -6.24 2.23 9.19
CA GLU A 121 -5.40 2.34 10.38
C GLU A 121 -3.95 2.04 10.04
N ALA A 122 -3.03 2.92 10.46
CA ALA A 122 -1.61 2.81 10.12
C ALA A 122 -0.98 1.48 10.53
N ASP A 123 -1.44 0.86 11.64
CA ASP A 123 -0.92 -0.40 12.16
C ASP A 123 -1.24 -1.59 11.24
N THR A 124 -2.40 -1.58 10.58
CA THR A 124 -2.78 -2.61 9.61
C THR A 124 -1.93 -2.60 8.34
N LEU A 125 -1.31 -1.46 8.01
CA LEU A 125 -0.55 -1.30 6.77
C LEU A 125 0.82 -1.97 6.80
N PHE A 126 1.41 -2.13 7.98
CA PHE A 126 2.78 -2.65 8.12
C PHE A 126 2.84 -4.02 8.82
N ASP A 127 1.72 -4.48 9.38
CA ASP A 127 1.65 -5.83 9.96
C ASP A 127 1.95 -6.89 8.89
N ARG A 128 2.88 -7.80 9.23
CA ARG A 128 3.27 -8.97 8.43
C ARG A 128 2.44 -10.20 8.75
N LYS A 129 1.68 -10.21 9.85
CA LYS A 129 0.91 -11.37 10.34
C LYS A 129 -0.52 -11.42 9.83
N SER A 130 -1.05 -10.32 9.31
CA SER A 130 -2.42 -10.26 8.79
C SER A 130 -2.51 -10.95 7.42
N GLY A 131 -2.61 -12.29 7.41
CA GLY A 131 -3.11 -13.04 6.26
C GLY A 131 -4.53 -12.61 5.83
N HIS A 132 -5.22 -11.88 6.72
CA HIS A 132 -6.50 -11.25 6.47
C HIS A 132 -6.49 -9.85 7.11
N PRO A 133 -6.31 -8.76 6.33
CA PRO A 133 -6.47 -7.39 6.84
C PRO A 133 -7.95 -6.99 6.99
N TRP A 134 -8.87 -7.91 6.70
CA TRP A 134 -10.30 -7.65 6.73
C TRP A 134 -10.83 -7.93 8.14
N PRO A 135 -11.60 -7.01 8.75
CA PRO A 135 -12.43 -7.38 9.89
C PRO A 135 -13.37 -8.52 9.47
N GLU A 136 -13.54 -9.50 10.34
CA GLU A 136 -14.48 -10.60 10.15
C GLU A 136 -15.86 -10.00 9.81
N GLN A 137 -16.40 -10.32 8.63
CA GLN A 137 -17.71 -9.81 8.24
C GLN A 137 -18.74 -10.31 9.26
N GLN A 138 -19.28 -9.40 10.08
CA GLN A 138 -20.48 -9.70 10.85
C GLN A 138 -21.60 -9.95 9.83
N ALA A 139 -22.10 -11.18 9.80
CA ALA A 139 -23.25 -11.53 9.00
C ALA A 139 -24.41 -10.58 9.33
N PRO A 140 -25.18 -10.10 8.33
CA PRO A 140 -26.30 -9.22 8.59
C PRO A 140 -27.29 -9.92 9.53
N ASP A 141 -27.59 -9.25 10.63
CA ASP A 141 -28.50 -9.75 11.65
C ASP A 141 -29.87 -9.98 11.00
N SER A 142 -30.28 -11.24 10.97
CA SER A 142 -31.52 -11.69 10.31
C SER A 142 -32.71 -11.40 11.21
N ALA A 143 -32.95 -10.12 11.53
CA ALA A 143 -34.07 -9.70 12.35
C ALA A 143 -34.96 -8.74 11.57
N HIS A 144 -36.19 -9.21 11.34
CA HIS A 144 -37.40 -8.49 10.94
C HIS A 144 -37.81 -8.57 9.46
N ARG A 145 -38.39 -9.72 9.12
CA ARG A 145 -39.55 -9.77 8.23
C ARG A 145 -40.68 -10.42 9.00
N THR A 146 -41.70 -9.64 9.35
CA THR A 146 -43.02 -10.10 9.77
C THR A 146 -44.04 -9.23 9.07
#